data_AF-A0A1W4X571-F1
#
_entry.id   AF-A0A1W4X571-F1
#
_cell.length_a   1.000
_cell.length_b   1.000
_cell.length_c   1.000
_cell.angle_alpha   90.00
_cell.angle_beta   90.00
_cell.angle_gamma   90.00
#
_symmetry.space_group_name_H-M   'P 1'
#
loop_
_entity.id
_entity.type
_entity.pdbx_description
1 polymer ?
#
loop_
_entity_poly.entity_id
_entity_poly.type
_entity_poly.pdbx_seq_one_letter_code
_entity_poly.pdbx_strand_id
1 'polypeptide(L)'
;MSTERYYPQDEQEKLIEKSKRRAFLREEFLKQTTNPFRHATGEGGTVFDPAIQRYSAMIINQYDYFRPTPKTSFMGIVLIVIPFCSYWYLLKTTREKREQQYRSGEIPYSKRLFKFI
;
A
#
# COMPACT_ATOMS: atom_id res chain seq x y z
N MET A 1 19.81 20.22 21.77
CA MET A 1 19.70 19.91 23.21
C MET A 1 18.87 18.64 23.33
N SER A 2 19.50 17.47 23.31
CA SER A 2 18.80 16.18 23.44
C SER A 2 18.38 15.99 24.88
N THR A 3 17.09 15.81 25.12
CA THR A 3 16.55 15.52 26.45
C THR A 3 17.06 14.16 26.91
N GLU A 4 17.81 14.12 28.02
CA GLU A 4 18.19 12.86 28.66
C GLU A 4 16.95 12.20 29.26
N ARG A 5 16.29 11.35 28.47
CA ARG A 5 15.27 10.44 29.01
C ARG A 5 15.96 9.27 29.70
N TYR A 6 15.78 9.17 31.00
CA TYR A 6 16.15 7.99 31.77
C TYR A 6 15.25 6.81 31.35
N TYR A 7 15.86 5.77 30.80
CA TYR A 7 15.18 4.50 30.53
C TYR A 7 15.46 3.52 31.68
N PRO A 8 14.49 2.71 32.12
CA PRO A 8 14.73 1.62 33.06
C PRO A 8 15.72 0.60 32.48
N GLN A 9 16.43 -0.14 33.34
CA GLN A 9 17.53 -1.04 32.96
C GLN A 9 17.16 -2.01 31.81
N ASP A 10 15.98 -2.64 31.89
CA ASP A 10 15.49 -3.59 30.89
C ASP A 10 15.33 -2.96 29.50
N GLU A 11 14.94 -1.68 29.44
CA GLU A 11 14.82 -0.95 28.17
C GLU A 11 16.18 -0.54 27.63
N GLN A 12 17.12 -0.17 28.51
CA GLN A 12 18.50 0.11 28.11
C GLN A 12 19.15 -1.10 27.46
N GLU A 13 18.97 -2.29 28.03
CA GLU A 13 19.50 -3.54 27.47
C GLU A 13 18.94 -3.84 26.08
N LYS A 14 17.63 -3.68 25.88
CA LYS A 14 16.98 -3.84 24.56
C LYS A 14 17.49 -2.81 23.55
N LEU A 15 17.76 -1.57 23.97
CA LEU A 15 18.31 -0.53 23.10
C LEU A 15 19.75 -0.85 22.68
N ILE A 16 20.57 -1.36 23.61
CA ILE A 16 21.93 -1.82 23.35
C ILE A 16 21.91 -3.03 22.40
N GLU A 17 20.99 -3.98 22.57
CA GLU A 17 20.88 -5.11 21.65
C GLU A 17 20.52 -4.67 20.23
N LYS A 18 19.56 -3.73 20.09
CA LYS A 18 19.19 -3.15 18.80
C LYS A 18 20.35 -2.40 18.15
N SER A 19 21.12 -1.62 18.93
CA SER A 19 22.27 -0.88 18.40
C SER A 19 23.37 -1.83 17.94
N LYS A 20 23.66 -2.89 18.71
CA LYS A 20 24.61 -3.97 18.33
C LYS A 20 24.19 -4.64 17.02
N ARG A 21 22.92 -5.03 16.90
CA ARG A 21 22.40 -5.66 15.67
C ARG A 21 22.51 -4.73 14.47
N ARG A 22 22.22 -3.44 14.64
CA ARG A 22 22.35 -2.43 13.57
C ARG A 22 23.81 -2.22 13.17
N ALA A 23 24.73 -2.16 14.12
CA ALA A 23 26.16 -2.03 13.85
C ALA A 23 26.66 -3.24 13.04
N PHE A 24 26.32 -4.45 13.48
CA PHE A 24 26.65 -5.69 12.78
C PHE A 24 26.17 -5.69 11.31
N LEU A 25 24.88 -5.44 11.07
CA LEU A 25 24.33 -5.41 9.70
C LEU A 25 24.97 -4.32 8.83
N ARG A 26 25.31 -3.17 9.43
CA ARG A 26 26.00 -2.09 8.71
C ARG A 26 27.42 -2.50 8.33
N GLU A 27 28.15 -3.15 9.23
CA GLU A 27 29.50 -3.65 8.96
C GLU A 27 29.50 -4.68 7.84
N GLU A 28 28.55 -5.62 7.84
CA GLU A 28 28.39 -6.59 6.75
C GLU A 28 28.11 -5.90 5.40
N PHE A 29 27.18 -4.94 5.38
CA PHE A 29 26.87 -4.18 4.18
C PHE A 29 28.07 -3.37 3.68
N LEU A 30 28.81 -2.71 4.58
CA LEU A 30 30.01 -1.96 4.22
C LEU A 30 31.07 -2.89 3.63
N LYS A 31 31.33 -4.04 4.26
CA LYS A 31 32.28 -5.04 3.75
C LYS A 31 31.95 -5.50 2.34
N GLN A 32 30.68 -5.69 2.03
CA GLN A 32 30.22 -6.12 0.70
C GLN A 32 30.28 -4.97 -0.32
N THR A 33 29.88 -3.75 0.07
CA THR A 33 29.89 -2.60 -0.83
C THR A 33 31.29 -2.10 -1.17
N THR A 34 32.22 -2.11 -0.21
CA THR A 34 33.58 -1.60 -0.41
C THR A 34 34.52 -2.60 -1.08
N ASN A 35 34.09 -3.85 -1.35
CA ASN A 35 34.91 -4.86 -2.00
C ASN A 35 35.08 -4.56 -3.51
N PRO A 36 36.29 -4.23 -4.00
CA PRO A 36 36.53 -3.86 -5.40
C PRO A 36 36.41 -5.03 -6.38
N PHE A 37 36.59 -6.27 -5.91
CA PHE A 37 36.53 -7.47 -6.76
C PHE A 37 35.14 -8.12 -6.80
N ARG A 38 34.12 -7.47 -6.24
CA ARG A 38 32.75 -8.02 -6.21
C ARG A 38 32.16 -8.26 -7.60
N HIS A 39 32.59 -7.50 -8.61
CA HIS A 39 32.19 -7.72 -10.00
C HIS A 39 32.83 -8.97 -10.62
N ALA A 40 33.96 -9.45 -10.08
CA ALA A 40 34.68 -10.62 -10.61
C ALA A 40 34.07 -11.96 -10.18
N THR A 41 33.29 -11.98 -9.09
CA THR A 41 32.58 -13.18 -8.58
C THR A 41 31.33 -13.57 -9.38
N GLY A 42 31.03 -12.90 -10.49
CA GLY A 42 29.84 -13.17 -11.32
C GLY A 42 28.52 -12.63 -10.74
N GLU A 43 28.55 -12.20 -9.47
CA GLU A 43 27.47 -11.46 -8.78
C GLU A 43 27.53 -9.95 -9.11
N GLY A 44 27.77 -9.61 -10.38
CA GLY A 44 27.85 -8.22 -10.82
C GLY A 44 26.50 -7.51 -10.66
N GLY A 45 26.35 -6.68 -9.62
CA GLY A 45 25.09 -5.97 -9.36
C GLY A 45 25.06 -5.21 -8.04
N THR A 46 23.87 -4.83 -7.57
CA THR A 46 23.64 -4.25 -6.23
C THR A 46 23.92 -5.28 -5.13
N VAL A 47 24.09 -4.84 -3.87
CA VAL A 47 24.23 -5.77 -2.74
C VAL A 47 22.89 -6.44 -2.48
N PHE A 48 22.88 -7.77 -2.42
CA PHE A 48 21.68 -8.54 -2.13
C PHE A 48 21.33 -8.45 -0.64
N ASP A 49 20.12 -7.96 -0.33
CA ASP A 49 19.61 -7.91 1.04
C ASP A 49 18.51 -8.97 1.24
N PRO A 50 18.75 -10.00 2.09
CA PRO A 50 17.74 -11.01 2.38
C PRO A 50 16.50 -10.44 3.09
N ALA A 51 16.61 -9.32 3.81
CA ALA A 51 15.47 -8.69 4.48
C ALA A 51 14.50 -8.09 3.45
N ILE A 52 15.03 -7.43 2.40
CA ILE A 52 14.21 -6.91 1.30
C ILE A 52 13.52 -8.06 0.58
N GLN A 53 14.24 -9.13 0.26
CA GLN A 53 13.65 -10.28 -0.42
C GLN A 53 12.52 -10.92 0.42
N ARG A 54 12.72 -11.09 1.73
CA ARG A 54 11.68 -11.61 2.63
C ARG A 54 10.46 -10.69 2.69
N TYR A 55 10.67 -9.37 2.70
CA TYR A 55 9.57 -8.41 2.66
C TYR A 55 8.79 -8.49 1.34
N SER A 56 9.47 -8.58 0.21
CA SER A 56 8.82 -8.80 -1.09
C SER A 56 8.03 -10.11 -1.12
N ALA A 57 8.62 -11.21 -0.60
CA ALA A 57 7.93 -12.49 -0.48
C ALA A 57 6.69 -12.41 0.42
N MET A 58 6.75 -11.65 1.53
CA MET A 58 5.60 -11.42 2.42
C MET A 58 4.44 -10.72 1.71
N ILE A 59 4.72 -9.70 0.89
CA ILE A 59 3.68 -8.99 0.12
C ILE A 59 3.04 -9.93 -0.91
N ILE A 60 3.87 -10.70 -1.62
CA ILE A 60 3.38 -11.59 -2.69
C ILE A 60 2.54 -12.74 -2.11
N ASN A 61 2.97 -13.32 -0.99
CA ASN A 61 2.29 -14.47 -0.37
C ASN A 61 1.12 -14.06 0.54
N GLN A 62 0.58 -12.86 0.41
CA GLN A 62 -0.50 -12.37 1.29
C GLN A 62 -1.76 -13.25 1.21
N TYR A 63 -2.04 -13.86 0.06
CA TYR A 63 -3.19 -14.75 -0.12
C TYR A 63 -3.04 -16.06 0.68
N ASP A 64 -1.85 -16.66 0.69
CA ASP A 64 -1.60 -17.94 1.38
C ASP A 64 -1.81 -17.87 2.90
N TYR A 65 -1.55 -16.69 3.47
CA TYR A 65 -1.73 -16.43 4.91
C TYR A 65 -3.04 -15.71 5.25
N PHE A 66 -3.92 -15.48 4.26
CA PHE A 66 -5.20 -14.85 4.49
C PHE A 66 -6.13 -15.74 5.31
N ARG A 67 -6.68 -15.20 6.41
CA ARG A 67 -7.66 -15.90 7.24
C ARG A 67 -9.03 -15.21 7.12
N PRO A 68 -10.07 -15.89 6.62
CA PRO A 68 -11.41 -15.32 6.56
C PRO A 68 -12.01 -15.25 7.98
N THR A 69 -11.83 -14.10 8.62
CA THR A 69 -12.48 -13.77 9.89
C THR A 69 -13.75 -12.95 9.65
N PRO A 70 -14.74 -12.96 10.57
CA PRO A 70 -15.94 -12.13 10.40
C PRO A 70 -15.63 -10.64 10.18
N LYS A 71 -14.60 -10.12 10.86
CA LYS A 71 -14.15 -8.72 10.71
C LYS A 71 -13.61 -8.44 9.30
N THR A 72 -12.73 -9.31 8.79
CA THR A 72 -12.13 -9.14 7.45
C THR A 72 -13.16 -9.31 6.35
N SER A 73 -14.07 -10.28 6.49
CA SER A 73 -15.14 -10.50 5.51
C SER A 73 -16.13 -9.35 5.47
N PHE A 74 -16.53 -8.81 6.63
CA PHE A 74 -17.39 -7.63 6.71
C PHE A 74 -16.73 -6.42 6.05
N MET A 75 -15.44 -6.16 6.34
CA MET A 75 -14.70 -5.08 5.70
C MET A 75 -14.64 -5.24 4.17
N GLY A 76 -14.41 -6.47 3.68
CA GLY A 76 -14.42 -6.76 2.24
C GLY A 76 -15.77 -6.48 1.58
N ILE A 77 -16.86 -6.92 2.21
CA ILE A 77 -18.23 -6.66 1.71
C ILE A 77 -18.52 -5.17 1.66
N VAL A 78 -18.22 -4.45 2.74
CA VAL A 78 -18.41 -2.99 2.82
C VAL A 78 -17.64 -2.28 1.73
N LEU A 79 -16.37 -2.64 1.53
CA LEU A 79 -15.50 -2.02 0.53
C LEU A 79 -15.94 -2.28 -0.92
N ILE A 80 -16.65 -3.38 -1.19
CA ILE A 80 -17.13 -3.72 -2.55
C ILE A 80 -18.55 -3.18 -2.77
N VAL A 81 -19.46 -3.44 -1.83
CA VAL A 81 -20.89 -3.15 -2.00
C VAL A 81 -21.16 -1.65 -1.94
N ILE A 82 -20.53 -0.92 -1.01
CA ILE A 82 -20.78 0.53 -0.87
C ILE A 82 -20.43 1.32 -2.12
N PRO A 83 -19.22 1.22 -2.71
CA PRO A 83 -18.91 1.99 -3.91
C PRO A 83 -19.76 1.57 -5.10
N PHE A 84 -20.13 0.28 -5.19
CA PHE A 84 -20.99 -0.19 -6.28
C PHE A 84 -22.41 0.39 -6.17
N CYS A 85 -23.02 0.30 -4.99
CA CYS A 85 -24.35 0.85 -4.73
C CYS A 85 -24.37 2.38 -4.85
N SER A 86 -23.33 3.06 -4.35
CA SER A 86 -23.24 4.53 -4.43
C SER A 86 -23.10 5.00 -5.87
N TYR A 87 -22.23 4.35 -6.67
CA TYR A 87 -22.08 4.66 -8.08
C TYR A 87 -23.37 4.42 -8.86
N TRP A 88 -24.02 3.28 -8.63
CA TRP A 88 -25.32 2.97 -9.24
C TRP A 88 -26.38 4.03 -8.91
N TYR A 89 -26.48 4.43 -7.64
CA TYR A 89 -27.45 5.43 -7.20
C TYR A 89 -27.17 6.81 -7.80
N LEU A 90 -25.92 7.25 -7.83
CA LEU A 90 -25.51 8.50 -8.46
C LEU A 90 -25.80 8.49 -9.96
N LEU A 91 -25.52 7.38 -10.64
CA LEU A 91 -25.81 7.23 -12.06
C LEU A 91 -27.32 7.25 -12.33
N LYS A 92 -28.12 6.54 -11.52
CA LYS A 92 -29.58 6.51 -11.66
C LYS A 92 -30.17 7.91 -11.46
N THR A 93 -29.83 8.57 -10.35
CA THR A 93 -30.36 9.90 -10.02
C THR A 93 -29.96 10.96 -11.03
N THR A 94 -28.73 10.93 -11.54
CA THR A 94 -28.30 11.86 -12.60
C THR A 94 -29.01 11.62 -13.92
N ARG A 95 -29.30 10.36 -14.28
CA ARG A 95 -30.10 10.01 -15.47
C ARG A 95 -31.55 10.48 -15.34
N GLU A 96 -32.20 10.20 -14.21
CA GLU A 96 -33.59 10.60 -13.96
C GLU A 96 -33.76 12.13 -13.97
N LYS A 97 -32.87 12.86 -13.30
CA LYS A 97 -32.87 14.32 -13.31
C LYS A 97 -32.71 14.88 -14.72
N ARG A 98 -31.77 14.33 -15.50
CA ARG A 98 -31.53 14.76 -16.88
C ARG A 98 -32.72 14.46 -17.79
N GLU A 99 -33.32 13.28 -17.65
CA GLU A 99 -34.52 12.89 -18.39
C GLU A 99 -35.70 13.82 -18.05
N GLN A 100 -35.86 14.18 -16.77
CA GLN A 100 -36.86 15.15 -16.35
C GLN A 100 -36.63 16.53 -17.00
N GLN A 101 -35.39 17.01 -17.06
CA GLN A 101 -35.04 18.26 -17.73
C GLN A 101 -35.32 18.23 -19.25
N TYR A 102 -35.18 17.06 -19.88
CA TYR A 102 -35.56 16.89 -21.28
C TYR A 102 -37.07 16.92 -21.50
N ARG A 103 -37.85 16.41 -20.55
CA ARG A 103 -39.32 16.41 -20.59
C ARG A 103 -39.94 17.75 -20.23
N SER A 104 -39.38 18.46 -19.26
CA SER A 104 -39.83 19.81 -18.87
C SER A 104 -39.46 20.88 -19.91
N GLY A 105 -38.53 20.57 -20.83
CA GLY A 105 -38.08 21.49 -21.86
C GLY A 105 -37.01 22.48 -21.38
N GLU A 106 -36.49 22.32 -20.16
CA GLU A 106 -35.40 23.14 -19.61
C GLU A 106 -34.13 23.07 -20.47
N ILE A 107 -33.86 21.92 -21.11
CA ILE A 107 -32.72 21.77 -22.01
C ILE A 107 -33.19 21.80 -23.47
N PRO A 108 -32.68 22.74 -24.29
CA PRO A 108 -33.03 22.82 -25.70
C PRO A 108 -32.53 21.60 -26.47
N TYR A 109 -33.27 21.20 -27.51
CA TYR A 109 -33.00 20.01 -28.31
C TYR A 109 -31.59 19.97 -28.93
N SER A 110 -31.00 21.14 -29.20
CA SER A 110 -29.63 21.27 -29.73
C SER A 110 -28.53 20.86 -28.75
N LYS A 111 -28.78 20.91 -27.44
CA LYS A 111 -27.78 20.67 -26.37
C LYS A 111 -27.87 19.26 -25.77
N ARG A 112 -28.63 18.33 -26.36
CA ARG A 112 -28.77 16.95 -25.86
C ARG A 112 -27.54 16.11 -26.21
N LEU A 113 -27.00 15.37 -25.23
CA LEU A 113 -25.74 14.63 -25.34
C LEU A 113 -25.82 13.35 -26.20
N PHE A 114 -27.02 12.88 -26.55
CA PHE A 114 -27.26 11.70 -27.40
C PHE A 114 -28.44 11.96 -28.36
N LYS A 115 -28.21 12.83 -29.36
CA LYS A 115 -29.27 13.30 -30.26
C LYS A 115 -29.53 12.37 -31.45
N PHE A 116 -28.54 11.57 -31.85
CA PHE A 116 -28.51 10.83 -33.13
C PHE A 116 -28.08 9.37 -33.00
N ILE A 117 -28.13 8.83 -31.79
CA ILE A 117 -27.97 7.40 -31.50
C ILE A 117 -29.35 6.92 -31.07
#